data_AF-A0A1S6EUS3-F1
#
_entry.id   AF-A0A1S6EUS3-F1
#
_cell.length_a   1.000
_cell.length_b   1.000
_cell.length_c   1.000
_cell.angle_alpha   90.00
_cell.angle_beta   90.00
_cell.angle_gamma   90.00
#
_symmetry.space_group_name_H-M   'P 1'
#
loop_
_entity.id
_entity.type
_entity.pdbx_description
1 polymer ?
#
loop_
_entity_poly.entity_id
_entity_poly.type
_entity_poly.pdbx_seq_one_letter_code
_entity_poly.pdbx_strand_id
1 'polypeptide(L)' 'MKTLIRLTPIVALAAALAACGTTMEQRAATGALGGAVAGQVIGGDTGSTVAGAAIGGVAGAATTPRQ' A
#
# COMPACT_ATOMS: atom_id res chain seq x y z
N MET A 1 16.10 -12.41 0.08
CA MET A 1 16.56 -11.95 -1.26
C MET A 1 15.58 -12.30 -2.40
N LYS A 2 14.93 -13.47 -2.43
CA LYS A 2 13.90 -13.81 -3.43
C LYS A 2 12.63 -12.94 -3.41
N THR A 3 12.31 -12.33 -2.27
CA THR A 3 11.13 -11.45 -2.10
C THR A 3 11.28 -10.09 -2.79
N LEU A 4 12.49 -9.52 -2.80
CA LEU A 4 12.76 -8.20 -3.39
C LEU A 4 12.57 -8.19 -4.92
N ILE A 5 12.94 -9.28 -5.59
CA ILE A 5 12.76 -9.45 -7.04
C ILE A 5 11.28 -9.66 -7.41
N ARG A 6 10.47 -10.21 -6.50
CA ARG A 6 9.01 -10.40 -6.71
C ARG A 6 8.20 -9.14 -6.43
N LEU A 7 8.72 -8.21 -5.62
CA LEU A 7 8.05 -6.96 -5.27
C LEU A 7 8.20 -5.86 -6.33
N THR A 8 9.18 -5.98 -7.23
CA THR A 8 9.44 -5.01 -8.31
C THR A 8 8.20 -4.71 -9.18
N PRO A 9 7.44 -5.70 -9.70
CA PRO A 9 6.22 -5.42 -10.46
C PRO A 9 5.10 -4.84 -9.60
N ILE A 10 5.04 -5.20 -8.31
CA ILE A 10 4.02 -4.71 -7.37
C ILE A 10 4.24 -3.22 -7.08
N VAL A 11 5.50 -2.81 -6.91
CA VAL A 11 5.88 -1.40 -6.72
C VAL A 11 5.61 -0.58 -7.99
N ALA A 12 5.90 -1.14 -9.17
CA ALA A 12 5.59 -0.48 -10.44
C ALA A 12 4.08 -0.32 -10.67
N LEU A 13 3.27 -1.34 -10.35
CA LEU A 13 1.81 -1.24 -10.39
C LEU A 13 1.27 -0.25 -9.36
N ALA A 14 1.80 -0.26 -8.14
CA ALA A 14 1.41 0.68 -7.10
C ALA A 14 1.74 2.13 -7.50
N ALA A 15 2.87 2.36 -8.18
CA ALA A 15 3.23 3.67 -8.75
C ALA A 15 2.30 4.10 -9.90
N ALA A 16 1.88 3.15 -10.76
CA ALA A 16 0.91 3.40 -11.82
C ALA A 16 -0.51 3.67 -11.28
N LEU A 17 -0.94 2.93 -10.25
CA LEU A 17 -2.21 3.16 -9.55
C LEU A 17 -2.19 4.46 -8.75
N ALA A 18 -1.06 4.79 -8.14
CA ALA A 18 -0.81 6.09 -7.55
C ALA A 18 -1.05 7.18 -8.61
N ALA A 19 -0.44 7.09 -9.80
CA ALA A 19 -0.68 8.06 -10.86
C ALA A 19 -2.17 8.20 -11.27
N CYS A 20 -2.98 7.15 -11.08
CA CYS A 20 -4.43 7.18 -11.31
C CYS A 20 -5.26 7.69 -10.10
N GLY A 21 -4.73 7.59 -8.88
CA GLY A 21 -5.34 8.12 -7.66
C GLY A 21 -5.21 9.64 -7.60
N THR A 22 -6.27 10.33 -8.02
CA THR A 22 -6.32 11.79 -8.19
C THR A 22 -6.42 12.54 -6.85
N THR A 23 -6.94 11.91 -5.79
CA THR A 23 -7.09 12.52 -4.47
C THR A 23 -6.34 11.77 -3.37
N MET A 24 -5.88 12.53 -2.37
CA MET A 24 -5.15 12.02 -1.21
C MET A 24 -5.95 10.95 -0.45
N GLU A 25 -7.26 11.14 -0.31
CA GLU A 25 -8.13 10.15 0.33
C GLU A 25 -8.23 8.83 -0.44
N GLN A 26 -8.31 8.86 -1.78
CA GLN A 26 -8.33 7.64 -2.56
C GLN A 26 -7.03 6.87 -2.45
N ARG A 27 -5.89 7.57 -2.41
CA ARG A 27 -4.58 6.93 -2.21
C ARG A 27 -4.40 6.40 -0.79
N ALA A 28 -4.85 7.14 0.22
CA ALA A 28 -4.85 6.68 1.61
C ALA A 28 -5.76 5.45 1.79
N ALA A 29 -6.97 5.48 1.23
CA ALA A 29 -7.91 4.37 1.31
C ALA A 29 -7.40 3.13 0.57
N THR A 30 -6.90 3.27 -0.66
CA THR A 30 -6.34 2.13 -1.42
C THR A 30 -5.05 1.61 -0.81
N GLY A 31 -4.20 2.50 -0.26
CA GLY A 31 -3.03 2.12 0.50
C GLY A 31 -3.40 1.37 1.78
N ALA A 32 -4.42 1.80 2.51
CA ALA A 32 -4.88 1.12 3.71
C ALA A 32 -5.50 -0.24 3.40
N LEU A 33 -6.34 -0.34 2.36
CA LEU A 33 -6.93 -1.60 1.95
C LEU A 33 -5.88 -2.58 1.40
N GLY A 34 -4.98 -2.10 0.54
CA GLY A 34 -3.89 -2.91 -0.02
C GLY A 34 -2.88 -3.35 1.06
N GLY A 35 -2.56 -2.44 1.98
CA GLY A 35 -1.70 -2.70 3.13
C GLY A 35 -2.34 -3.66 4.13
N ALA A 36 -3.65 -3.59 4.34
CA ALA A 36 -4.40 -4.54 5.17
C ALA A 36 -4.31 -5.96 4.60
N VAL A 37 -4.61 -6.11 3.31
CA VAL A 37 -4.55 -7.41 2.62
C VAL A 37 -3.12 -7.95 2.61
N ALA A 38 -2.14 -7.11 2.28
CA ALA A 38 -0.73 -7.50 2.31
C ALA A 38 -0.28 -7.89 3.74
N GLY A 39 -0.67 -7.12 4.74
CA GLY A 39 -0.39 -7.39 6.15
C GLY A 39 -1.01 -8.71 6.63
N GLN A 40 -2.24 -9.02 6.21
CA GLN A 40 -2.90 -10.28 6.53
C GLN A 40 -2.20 -11.47 5.85
N VAL A 41 -1.80 -11.33 4.59
CA VAL A 41 -1.11 -12.38 3.83
C VAL A 41 0.30 -12.64 4.38
N ILE A 42 0.99 -11.60 4.85
CA ILE A 42 2.35 -11.72 5.38
C ILE A 42 2.34 -12.23 6.82
N GLY A 43 1.42 -11.73 7.65
CA GLY A 43 1.44 -11.96 9.09
C GLY A 43 0.38 -12.90 9.64
N GLY A 44 -0.66 -13.27 8.88
CA GLY A 44 -1.69 -14.24 9.29
C GLY A 44 -2.65 -13.78 10.40
N ASP A 45 -2.29 -12.75 11.18
CA ASP A 45 -3.05 -12.28 12.33
C ASP A 45 -3.70 -10.90 12.12
N THR A 46 -4.79 -10.63 12.84
CA THR A 46 -5.50 -9.34 12.81
C THR A 46 -4.58 -8.15 13.12
N GLY A 47 -3.58 -8.35 13.99
CA GLY A 47 -2.59 -7.31 14.32
C GLY A 47 -1.74 -6.89 13.11
N SER A 48 -1.32 -7.84 12.27
CA SER A 48 -0.55 -7.55 11.05
C SER A 48 -1.40 -6.86 9.99
N THR A 49 -2.70 -7.11 9.97
CA THR A 49 -3.65 -6.43 9.08
C THR A 49 -3.91 -5.01 9.50
N VAL A 50 -4.11 -4.76 10.80
CA VAL A 50 -4.29 -3.40 11.30
C VAL A 50 -3.02 -2.60 11.11
N ALA A 51 -1.85 -3.20 11.40
CA ALA A 51 -0.56 -2.58 11.14
C ALA A 51 -0.36 -2.30 9.64
N GLY A 52 -0.64 -3.29 8.79
CA GLY A 52 -0.56 -3.15 7.34
C GLY A 52 -1.52 -2.08 6.80
N ALA A 53 -2.74 -2.00 7.34
CA ALA A 53 -3.74 -1.00 6.97
C ALA A 53 -3.31 0.41 7.37
N ALA A 54 -2.81 0.56 8.60
CA ALA A 54 -2.32 1.84 9.09
C ALA A 54 -1.12 2.30 8.24
N ILE A 55 -0.10 1.46 8.09
CA ILE A 55 1.13 1.76 7.34
C ILE A 55 0.81 2.00 5.86
N GLY A 56 -0.03 1.17 5.26
CA GLY A 56 -0.45 1.33 3.87
C GLY A 56 -1.23 2.62 3.66
N GLY A 57 -2.09 3.02 4.61
CA GLY A 57 -2.85 4.25 4.54
C GLY A 57 -1.98 5.50 4.63
N VAL A 58 -1.06 5.56 5.60
CA VAL A 58 -0.11 6.70 5.69
C VAL A 58 0.88 6.71 4.52
N ALA A 59 1.35 5.57 4.04
CA ALA A 59 2.22 5.51 2.86
C ALA A 59 1.46 5.94 1.59
N GLY A 60 0.20 5.54 1.45
CA GLY A 60 -0.69 6.01 0.37
C GLY A 60 -0.90 7.52 0.40
N ALA A 61 -1.15 8.08 1.58
CA ALA A 61 -1.25 9.53 1.77
C ALA A 61 0.09 10.24 1.47
N ALA A 62 1.21 9.72 1.98
CA ALA A 62 2.54 10.32 1.85
C ALA A 62 3.09 10.30 0.42
N THR A 63 2.71 9.30 -0.39
CA THR A 63 3.09 9.22 -1.80
C THR A 63 2.24 10.11 -2.71
N THR A 64 1.16 10.72 -2.18
CA THR A 64 0.35 11.68 -2.93
C THR A 64 1.22 12.91 -3.27
N PRO A 65 1.38 13.26 -4.55
CA PRO A 65 2.15 14.44 -4.93
C PRO A 65 1.46 15.68 -4.37
N ARG A 66 2.18 16.47 -3.56
CA ARG A 66 1.76 17.80 -3.16
C ARG A 66 1.97 18.72 -4.36
N GLN A 67 0.93 18.86 -5.19
CA GLN A 67 0.83 19.91 -6.20
C GLN A 67 0.46 21.22 -5.52
#